data_AF-A0A1V5BHT5-F1
#
_entry.id   AF-A0A1V5BHT5-F1
#
_cell.length_a   1.000
_cell.length_b   1.000
_cell.length_c   1.000
_cell.angle_alpha   90.00
_cell.angle_beta   90.00
_cell.angle_gamma   90.00
#
_symmetry.space_group_name_H-M   'P 1'
#
loop_
_entity.id
_entity.type
_entity.pdbx_description
1 polymer ?
#
loop_
_entity_poly.entity_id
_entity_poly.type
_entity_poly.pdbx_seq_one_letter_code
_entity_poly.pdbx_strand_id
1 'polypeptide(L)'
;MNRSSADRLLSANGLDESKPYLLLAPWASAQARTYPAERFAVAARDLSRHAGLRVVVTGSTKDVAGSGEMLNVLDGRAVNLVGMTTVGELAALVKSAKLVLTCNSSAMHLADAFRVPAIVLYSGTDCESQWRPRVAPCALLRRATPCSPCYAFTCPNHLECLDIPPDEVLEAGIKLLEGTFGKTEDERLGS
;
A
#
# COMPACT_ATOMS: atom_id res chain seq x y z
N MET A 1 15.14 18.04 -19.11
CA MET A 1 13.95 17.51 -18.43
C MET A 1 14.10 17.79 -16.94
N ASN A 2 13.11 18.42 -16.30
CA ASN A 2 13.16 18.74 -14.87
C ASN A 2 12.88 17.44 -14.08
N ARG A 3 13.81 17.01 -13.22
CA ARG A 3 13.63 15.81 -12.38
C ARG A 3 12.44 16.02 -11.45
N SER A 4 11.56 15.02 -11.34
CA SER A 4 10.43 15.09 -10.41
C SER A 4 10.95 15.12 -8.96
N SER A 5 10.13 15.60 -8.01
CA SER A 5 10.50 15.51 -6.59
C SER A 5 10.67 14.07 -6.12
N ALA A 6 9.95 13.11 -6.73
CA ALA A 6 10.14 11.69 -6.48
C ALA A 6 11.53 11.21 -6.96
N ASP A 7 11.93 11.57 -8.18
CA ASP A 7 13.22 11.16 -8.74
C ASP A 7 14.37 11.65 -7.86
N ARG A 8 14.29 12.89 -7.38
CA ARG A 8 15.29 13.46 -6.47
C ARG A 8 15.39 12.69 -5.16
N LEU A 9 14.26 12.33 -4.55
CA LEU A 9 14.24 11.53 -3.33
C LEU A 9 14.80 10.12 -3.55
N LEU A 10 14.42 9.47 -4.65
CA LEU A 10 14.88 8.13 -4.98
C LEU A 10 16.39 8.11 -5.25
N SER A 11 16.90 9.00 -6.12
CA SER A 11 18.34 9.09 -6.40
C SER A 11 19.15 9.42 -5.14
N ALA A 12 18.67 10.35 -4.30
CA ALA A 12 19.35 10.74 -3.06
C ALA A 12 19.45 9.58 -2.05
N ASN A 13 18.57 8.58 -2.15
CA ASN A 13 18.55 7.41 -1.28
C ASN A 13 18.99 6.13 -2.01
N GLY A 14 19.78 6.29 -3.08
CA GLY A 14 20.47 5.17 -3.75
C GLY A 14 19.60 4.31 -4.66
N LEU A 15 18.42 4.80 -5.07
CA LEU A 15 17.61 4.16 -6.11
C LEU A 15 17.82 4.82 -7.45
N ASP A 16 17.99 3.97 -8.46
CA ASP A 16 17.85 4.34 -9.86
C ASP A 16 16.38 4.72 -10.13
N GLU A 17 16.14 6.01 -10.40
CA GLU A 17 14.82 6.57 -10.66
C GLU A 17 14.11 5.94 -11.87
N SER A 18 14.83 5.24 -12.75
CA SER A 18 14.27 4.53 -13.90
C SER A 18 13.65 3.18 -13.54
N LYS A 19 13.94 2.63 -12.36
CA LYS A 19 13.46 1.30 -11.96
C LYS A 19 12.07 1.39 -11.34
N PRO A 20 11.13 0.52 -11.75
CA PRO A 20 9.80 0.50 -11.17
C PRO A 20 9.85 0.03 -9.70
N TYR A 21 8.95 0.58 -8.88
CA TYR A 21 8.86 0.26 -7.47
C TYR A 21 7.43 0.08 -6.99
N LEU A 22 7.31 -0.69 -5.91
CA LEU A 22 6.14 -0.75 -5.05
C LEU A 22 6.31 0.30 -3.94
N LEU A 23 5.32 1.19 -3.79
CA LEU A 23 5.25 2.10 -2.66
C LEU A 23 4.52 1.40 -1.51
N LEU A 24 5.19 1.25 -0.37
CA LEU A 24 4.61 0.75 0.87
C LEU A 24 4.30 1.94 1.78
N ALA A 25 3.02 2.14 2.10
CA ALA A 25 2.52 3.15 3.03
C ALA A 25 1.66 2.48 4.12
N PRO A 26 2.30 1.82 5.10
CA PRO A 26 1.62 0.82 5.92
C PRO A 26 0.88 1.44 7.12
N TRP A 27 1.16 2.70 7.48
CA TRP A 27 0.56 3.35 8.64
C TRP A 27 -0.62 4.25 8.29
N ALA A 28 -1.57 4.33 9.22
CA ALA A 28 -2.66 5.29 9.22
C ALA A 28 -2.62 6.17 10.48
N SER A 29 -3.43 7.24 10.49
CA SER A 29 -3.58 8.09 11.69
C SER A 29 -4.20 7.32 12.86
N ALA A 30 -5.22 6.50 12.58
CA ALA A 30 -5.89 5.61 13.53
C ALA A 30 -5.21 4.24 13.57
N GLN A 31 -4.88 3.75 14.78
CA GLN A 31 -4.33 2.40 14.98
C GLN A 31 -5.28 1.32 14.43
N ALA A 32 -6.59 1.50 14.56
CA ALA A 32 -7.61 0.57 14.05
C ALA A 32 -7.62 0.41 12.51
N ARG A 33 -6.90 1.26 11.78
CA ARG A 33 -6.72 1.19 10.32
C ARG A 33 -5.38 0.57 9.93
N THR A 34 -4.45 0.37 10.86
CA THR A 34 -3.09 -0.08 10.56
C THR A 34 -3.02 -1.60 10.64
N TYR A 35 -2.87 -2.26 9.49
CA TYR A 35 -2.59 -3.70 9.40
C TYR A 35 -1.20 -4.01 10.02
N PRO A 36 -0.99 -5.18 10.65
CA PRO A 36 0.27 -5.49 11.34
C PRO A 36 1.50 -5.28 10.46
N ALA A 37 2.46 -4.52 11.01
CA ALA A 37 3.65 -4.06 10.29
C ALA A 37 4.48 -5.20 9.69
N GLU A 38 4.70 -6.26 10.47
CA GLU A 38 5.43 -7.45 10.02
C GLU A 38 4.75 -8.14 8.84
N ARG A 39 3.41 -8.29 8.90
CA ARG A 39 2.65 -8.90 7.81
C ARG A 39 2.67 -8.04 6.54
N PHE A 40 2.63 -6.72 6.67
CA PHE A 40 2.88 -5.81 5.53
C PHE A 40 4.26 -6.03 4.91
N ALA A 41 5.28 -6.15 5.75
CA ALA A 41 6.66 -6.34 5.32
C ALA A 41 6.82 -7.63 4.52
N VAL A 42 6.24 -8.73 5.01
CA VAL A 42 6.23 -10.02 4.32
C VAL A 42 5.56 -9.90 2.95
N ALA A 43 4.35 -9.35 2.89
CA ALA A 43 3.63 -9.18 1.62
C ALA A 43 4.39 -8.29 0.63
N ALA A 44 4.93 -7.16 1.08
CA ALA A 44 5.72 -6.25 0.25
C ALA A 44 7.02 -6.89 -0.26
N ARG A 45 7.72 -7.67 0.58
CA ARG A 45 8.91 -8.42 0.20
C ARG A 45 8.59 -9.44 -0.90
N ASP A 46 7.51 -10.20 -0.73
CA ASP A 46 7.17 -11.28 -1.65
C ASP A 46 6.65 -10.73 -2.98
N LEU A 47 5.85 -9.65 -2.96
CA LEU A 47 5.47 -8.89 -4.15
C LEU A 47 6.68 -8.30 -4.87
N SER A 48 7.61 -7.69 -4.13
CA SER A 48 8.86 -7.17 -4.67
C SER A 48 9.68 -8.25 -5.39
N ARG A 49 9.80 -9.44 -4.78
CA ARG A 49 10.50 -10.58 -5.36
C ARG A 49 9.83 -11.08 -6.63
N HIS A 50 8.51 -11.25 -6.59
CA HIS A 50 7.74 -11.78 -7.71
C HIS A 50 7.76 -10.82 -8.92
N ALA A 51 7.51 -9.53 -8.69
CA ALA A 51 7.36 -8.54 -9.76
C ALA A 51 8.68 -7.83 -10.14
N GLY A 52 9.80 -8.17 -9.49
CA GLY A 52 11.08 -7.51 -9.72
C GLY A 52 11.10 -6.02 -9.32
N LEU A 53 10.23 -5.61 -8.39
CA LEU A 53 10.08 -4.22 -7.96
C LEU A 53 10.98 -3.92 -6.77
N ARG A 54 11.53 -2.70 -6.68
CA ARG A 54 12.07 -2.19 -5.41
C ARG A 54 10.93 -1.80 -4.48
N VAL A 55 11.18 -1.77 -3.17
CA VAL A 55 10.21 -1.28 -2.20
C VAL A 55 10.61 0.12 -1.76
N VAL A 56 9.69 1.06 -1.79
CA VAL A 56 9.87 2.40 -1.19
C VAL A 56 8.93 2.49 -0.01
N VAL A 57 9.46 2.61 1.20
CA VAL A 57 8.66 2.67 2.43
C VAL A 57 8.49 4.11 2.84
N THR A 58 7.24 4.54 3.02
CA THR A 58 6.90 5.89 3.46
C THR A 58 6.09 5.84 4.76
N GLY A 59 6.14 6.93 5.50
CA GLY A 59 5.48 7.08 6.78
C GLY A 59 5.78 8.46 7.35
N SER A 60 5.17 8.79 8.47
CA SER A 60 5.41 10.05 9.17
C SER A 60 6.55 9.95 10.17
N THR A 61 6.97 11.07 10.74
CA THR A 61 8.09 11.12 11.71
C THR A 61 7.81 10.30 12.97
N LYS A 62 6.53 10.16 13.39
CA LYS A 62 6.13 9.29 14.51
C LYS A 62 6.36 7.80 14.25
N ASP A 63 6.45 7.38 12.98
CA ASP A 63 6.56 5.97 12.59
C ASP A 63 8.03 5.51 12.52
N VAL A 64 8.99 6.44 12.54
CA VAL A 64 10.43 6.16 12.43
C VAL A 64 10.89 5.15 13.48
N ALA A 65 10.55 5.38 14.75
CA ALA A 65 10.97 4.53 15.87
C ALA A 65 10.45 3.09 15.76
N GLY A 66 9.27 2.88 15.16
CA GLY A 66 8.64 1.57 15.01
C GLY A 66 8.93 0.87 13.68
N SER A 67 9.68 1.49 12.77
CA SER A 67 9.87 0.97 11.41
C SER A 67 10.98 -0.09 11.27
N GLY A 68 11.88 -0.20 12.25
CA GLY A 68 13.09 -1.02 12.15
C GLY A 68 12.83 -2.50 11.86
N GLU A 69 11.90 -3.13 12.59
CA GLU A 69 11.59 -4.56 12.41
C GLU A 69 11.00 -4.85 11.03
N MET A 70 10.07 -4.01 10.55
CA MET A 70 9.52 -4.10 9.20
C MET A 70 10.62 -3.96 8.14
N LEU A 71 11.53 -3.00 8.31
CA LEU A 71 12.63 -2.77 7.37
C LEU A 71 13.60 -3.97 7.32
N ASN A 72 13.83 -4.64 8.46
CA ASN A 72 14.63 -5.87 8.51
C ASN A 72 13.98 -7.00 7.72
N VAL A 73 12.66 -7.18 7.81
CA VAL A 73 11.93 -8.20 7.03
C VAL A 73 12.02 -7.96 5.52
N LEU A 74 12.14 -6.69 5.11
CA LEU A 74 12.29 -6.31 3.69
C LEU A 74 13.69 -6.62 3.11
N ASP A 75 14.65 -7.10 3.93
CA ASP A 75 15.88 -7.78 3.47
C ASP A 75 16.69 -6.97 2.44
N GLY A 76 16.92 -5.68 2.73
CA GLY A 76 17.70 -4.77 1.86
C GLY A 76 17.02 -4.40 0.52
N ARG A 77 15.76 -4.81 0.30
CA ARG A 77 14.97 -4.45 -0.90
C ARG A 77 14.28 -3.10 -0.78
N ALA A 78 14.19 -2.59 0.44
CA ALA A 78 13.54 -1.34 0.76
C ALA A 78 14.48 -0.15 0.67
N VAL A 79 13.95 0.97 0.19
CA VAL A 79 14.43 2.30 0.53
C VAL A 79 13.52 2.88 1.59
N ASN A 80 14.15 3.29 2.69
CA ASN A 80 13.47 3.86 3.84
C ASN A 80 13.34 5.38 3.65
N LEU A 81 12.11 5.86 3.41
CA LEU A 81 11.76 7.28 3.41
C LEU A 81 10.80 7.62 4.56
N VAL A 82 10.73 6.79 5.60
CA VAL A 82 9.84 7.02 6.75
C VAL A 82 10.26 8.31 7.46
N GLY A 83 9.32 9.25 7.61
CA GLY A 83 9.57 10.56 8.20
C GLY A 83 10.33 11.53 7.30
N MET A 84 10.62 11.16 6.04
CA MET A 84 11.46 11.96 5.12
C MET A 84 10.67 12.65 4.01
N THR A 85 9.34 12.45 3.94
CA THR A 85 8.51 12.96 2.85
C THR A 85 7.54 14.03 3.33
N THR A 86 7.44 15.12 2.58
CA THR A 86 6.29 16.04 2.62
C THR A 86 5.07 15.41 1.92
N VAL A 87 3.90 16.03 2.07
CA VAL A 87 2.67 15.60 1.36
C VAL A 87 2.85 15.65 -0.15
N GLY A 88 3.50 16.70 -0.67
CA GLY A 88 3.76 16.85 -2.11
C GLY A 88 4.73 15.78 -2.64
N GLU A 89 5.72 15.40 -1.85
CA GLU A 89 6.64 14.32 -2.20
C GLU A 89 5.97 12.95 -2.14
N LEU A 90 5.13 12.68 -1.13
CA LEU A 90 4.31 11.48 -1.10
C LEU A 90 3.42 11.38 -2.34
N ALA A 91 2.78 12.46 -2.75
CA ALA A 91 1.97 12.50 -3.97
C ALA A 91 2.81 12.19 -5.22
N ALA A 92 4.02 12.75 -5.32
CA ALA A 92 4.92 12.46 -6.44
C ALA A 92 5.38 11.00 -6.47
N LEU A 93 5.67 10.41 -5.30
CA LEU A 93 6.02 9.00 -5.17
C LEU A 93 4.84 8.11 -5.56
N VAL A 94 3.63 8.39 -5.03
CA VAL A 94 2.43 7.62 -5.40
C VAL A 94 2.21 7.66 -6.91
N LYS A 95 2.23 8.86 -7.52
CA LYS A 95 2.01 9.04 -8.96
C LYS A 95 2.97 8.22 -9.84
N SER A 96 4.19 7.99 -9.36
CA SER A 96 5.25 7.33 -10.13
C SER A 96 5.43 5.86 -9.76
N ALA A 97 4.70 5.36 -8.75
CA ALA A 97 4.76 3.97 -8.33
C ALA A 97 4.10 3.04 -9.35
N LYS A 98 4.60 1.81 -9.46
CA LYS A 98 3.96 0.75 -10.26
C LYS A 98 2.77 0.14 -9.53
N LEU A 99 2.83 0.14 -8.20
CA LEU A 99 1.85 -0.44 -7.29
C LEU A 99 1.95 0.26 -5.94
N VAL A 100 0.82 0.56 -5.31
CA VAL A 100 0.76 1.05 -3.92
C VAL A 100 0.20 -0.05 -3.02
N LEU A 101 0.85 -0.32 -1.90
CA LEU A 101 0.37 -1.20 -0.84
C LEU A 101 0.16 -0.38 0.44
N THR A 102 -1.09 -0.26 0.88
CA THR A 102 -1.49 0.72 1.91
C THR A 102 -2.68 0.25 2.74
N CYS A 103 -2.98 1.00 3.81
CA CYS A 103 -4.24 0.95 4.55
C CYS A 103 -5.23 2.03 4.07
N ASN A 104 -6.38 2.20 4.76
CA ASN A 104 -7.30 3.34 4.67
C ASN A 104 -6.55 4.62 5.13
N SER A 105 -5.74 5.18 4.24
CA SER A 105 -4.84 6.31 4.50
C SER A 105 -4.84 7.30 3.33
N SER A 106 -4.10 8.41 3.46
CA SER A 106 -3.93 9.38 2.37
C SER A 106 -3.33 8.75 1.11
N ALA A 107 -2.45 7.76 1.24
CA ALA A 107 -1.82 7.10 0.10
C ALA A 107 -2.83 6.34 -0.77
N MET A 108 -3.88 5.76 -0.18
CA MET A 108 -5.00 5.15 -0.92
C MET A 108 -5.69 6.17 -1.83
N HIS A 109 -6.02 7.35 -1.28
CA HIS A 109 -6.70 8.40 -2.05
C HIS A 109 -5.82 9.00 -3.15
N LEU A 110 -4.52 9.17 -2.87
CA LEU A 110 -3.57 9.61 -3.89
C LEU A 110 -3.43 8.58 -5.01
N ALA A 111 -3.43 7.28 -4.70
CA ALA A 111 -3.36 6.23 -5.70
C ALA A 111 -4.60 6.24 -6.59
N ASP A 112 -5.79 6.41 -6.01
CA ASP A 112 -7.03 6.58 -6.75
C ASP A 112 -7.00 7.80 -7.69
N ALA A 113 -6.56 8.94 -7.18
CA ALA A 113 -6.47 10.20 -7.94
C ALA A 113 -5.51 10.10 -9.13
N PHE A 114 -4.39 9.41 -8.97
CA PHE A 114 -3.39 9.21 -10.04
C PHE A 114 -3.62 7.96 -10.88
N ARG A 115 -4.70 7.19 -10.62
CA ARG A 115 -5.02 5.91 -11.29
C ARG A 115 -3.89 4.88 -11.17
N VAL A 116 -3.19 4.89 -10.05
CA VAL A 116 -2.11 3.95 -9.77
C VAL A 116 -2.73 2.71 -9.12
N PRO A 117 -2.41 1.49 -9.60
CA PRO A 117 -2.91 0.27 -8.99
C PRO A 117 -2.60 0.21 -7.49
N ALA A 118 -3.59 -0.15 -6.68
CA ALA A 118 -3.45 -0.18 -5.23
C ALA A 118 -3.99 -1.48 -4.60
N ILE A 119 -3.25 -2.02 -3.64
CA ILE A 119 -3.75 -3.01 -2.69
C ILE A 119 -4.00 -2.28 -1.38
N VAL A 120 -5.23 -2.34 -0.91
CA VAL A 120 -5.71 -1.62 0.26
C VAL A 120 -6.18 -2.63 1.30
N LEU A 121 -5.45 -2.71 2.41
CA LEU A 121 -5.88 -3.42 3.60
C LEU A 121 -6.93 -2.53 4.30
N TYR A 122 -8.20 -2.76 3.96
CA TYR A 122 -9.28 -1.85 4.26
C TYR A 122 -9.98 -2.23 5.56
N SER A 123 -9.61 -1.57 6.66
CA SER A 123 -10.19 -1.89 7.96
C SER A 123 -11.68 -1.57 8.01
N GLY A 124 -12.41 -2.27 8.88
CA GLY A 124 -13.83 -2.07 9.08
C GLY A 124 -14.20 -0.80 9.84
N THR A 125 -13.32 0.20 9.95
CA THR A 125 -13.62 1.46 10.63
C THR A 125 -14.65 2.29 9.87
N ASP A 126 -14.65 2.23 8.55
CA ASP A 126 -15.48 3.08 7.70
C ASP A 126 -16.28 2.25 6.69
N CYS A 127 -17.38 2.80 6.17
CA CYS A 127 -18.10 2.18 5.07
C CYS A 127 -17.33 2.36 3.76
N GLU A 128 -17.24 1.29 2.97
CA GLU A 128 -16.64 1.35 1.64
C GLU A 128 -17.30 2.38 0.72
N SER A 129 -18.62 2.56 0.84
CA SER A 129 -19.38 3.56 0.08
C SER A 129 -18.85 4.99 0.26
N GLN A 130 -18.23 5.28 1.41
CA GLN A 130 -17.66 6.59 1.71
C GLN A 130 -16.29 6.77 1.07
N TRP A 131 -15.36 5.81 1.29
CA TRP A 131 -13.94 6.06 1.07
C TRP A 131 -13.20 5.06 0.18
N ARG A 132 -13.85 4.04 -0.37
CA ARG A 132 -13.15 3.11 -1.29
C ARG A 132 -12.64 3.85 -2.54
N PRO A 133 -11.50 3.44 -3.12
CA PRO A 133 -11.08 3.91 -4.44
C PRO A 133 -12.19 3.71 -5.48
N ARG A 134 -12.37 4.69 -6.37
CA ARG A 134 -13.47 4.71 -7.35
C ARG A 134 -13.00 4.54 -8.79
N VAL A 135 -11.73 4.84 -9.08
CA VAL A 135 -11.21 4.97 -10.45
C VAL A 135 -9.98 4.09 -10.68
N ALA A 136 -9.05 4.01 -9.72
CA ALA A 136 -7.88 3.17 -9.87
C ALA A 136 -8.22 1.67 -9.80
N PRO A 137 -7.48 0.80 -10.53
CA PRO A 137 -7.48 -0.62 -10.28
C PRO A 137 -7.12 -0.88 -8.81
N CYS A 138 -8.03 -1.51 -8.06
CA CYS A 138 -7.87 -1.64 -6.62
C CYS A 138 -8.23 -3.05 -6.13
N ALA A 139 -7.32 -3.66 -5.38
CA ALA A 139 -7.59 -4.81 -4.53
C ALA A 139 -7.91 -4.34 -3.12
N LEU A 140 -9.20 -4.28 -2.78
CA LEU A 140 -9.67 -3.89 -1.45
C LEU A 140 -9.87 -5.15 -0.61
N LEU A 141 -8.98 -5.39 0.35
CA LEU A 141 -8.94 -6.60 1.16
C LEU A 141 -9.43 -6.30 2.58
N ARG A 142 -10.41 -7.08 3.03
CA ARG A 142 -11.00 -6.98 4.37
C ARG A 142 -11.77 -8.25 4.75
N ARG A 143 -12.07 -8.41 6.04
CA ARG A 143 -13.06 -9.38 6.54
C ARG A 143 -14.33 -8.67 6.99
N ALA A 144 -15.46 -9.33 6.81
CA ALA A 144 -16.72 -8.91 7.39
C ALA A 144 -16.70 -9.21 8.90
N THR A 145 -16.99 -8.21 9.72
CA THR A 145 -17.06 -8.36 11.18
C THR A 145 -18.29 -7.63 11.72
N PRO A 146 -18.91 -8.12 12.82
CA PRO A 146 -20.12 -7.51 13.38
C PRO A 146 -19.93 -6.06 13.85
N CYS A 147 -18.70 -5.65 14.17
CA CYS A 147 -18.42 -4.30 14.62
C CYS A 147 -18.37 -3.26 13.50
N SER A 148 -18.41 -3.65 12.22
CA SER A 148 -18.21 -2.72 11.11
C SER A 148 -19.52 -2.04 10.65
N PRO A 149 -19.54 -0.72 10.40
CA PRO A 149 -18.45 0.24 10.61
C PRO A 149 -18.29 0.63 12.09
N CYS A 150 -17.07 0.54 12.64
CA CYS A 150 -16.85 0.85 14.06
C CYS A 150 -16.42 2.30 14.35
N TYR A 151 -15.89 3.01 13.35
CA TYR A 151 -15.28 4.34 13.46
C TYR A 151 -14.25 4.50 14.60
N ALA A 152 -13.69 3.39 15.09
CA ALA A 152 -12.77 3.40 16.21
C ALA A 152 -11.39 3.92 15.81
N PHE A 153 -10.72 4.65 16.71
CA PHE A 153 -9.32 5.07 16.51
C PHE A 153 -8.34 3.96 16.91
N THR A 154 -8.66 3.22 17.96
CA THR A 154 -7.94 2.04 18.45
C THR A 154 -8.89 0.85 18.45
N CYS A 155 -8.45 -0.31 17.96
CA CYS A 155 -9.32 -1.46 17.79
C CYS A 155 -9.54 -2.21 19.12
N PRO A 156 -10.80 -2.44 19.55
CA PRO A 156 -11.09 -3.27 20.72
C PRO A 156 -11.18 -4.77 20.39
N ASN A 157 -11.22 -5.14 19.10
CA ASN A 157 -11.53 -6.49 18.60
C ASN A 157 -10.35 -7.09 17.83
N HIS A 158 -9.12 -6.86 18.30
CA HIS A 158 -7.89 -7.50 17.79
C HIS A 158 -7.66 -7.41 16.27
N LEU A 159 -8.20 -6.38 15.61
CA LEU A 159 -8.10 -6.17 14.16
C LEU A 159 -8.61 -7.37 13.33
N GLU A 160 -9.61 -8.13 13.79
CA GLU A 160 -10.18 -9.28 13.05
C GLU A 160 -10.61 -8.91 11.61
N CYS A 161 -11.10 -7.68 11.40
CA CYS A 161 -11.45 -7.19 10.06
C CYS A 161 -10.26 -7.08 9.09
N LEU A 162 -9.04 -7.11 9.62
CA LEU A 162 -7.77 -7.10 8.90
C LEU A 162 -7.00 -8.41 9.09
N ASP A 163 -7.62 -9.49 9.58
CA ASP A 163 -6.97 -10.80 9.65
C ASP A 163 -6.90 -11.44 8.26
N ILE A 164 -5.99 -10.87 7.49
CA ILE A 164 -5.65 -11.22 6.12
C ILE A 164 -4.24 -11.82 6.19
N PRO A 165 -4.00 -12.98 5.59
CA PRO A 165 -2.67 -13.54 5.47
C PRO A 165 -1.81 -12.79 4.41
N PRO A 166 -0.48 -12.65 4.59
CA PRO A 166 0.38 -11.98 3.60
C PRO A 166 0.36 -12.60 2.19
N ASP A 167 0.15 -13.90 2.08
CA ASP A 167 -0.03 -14.65 0.83
C ASP A 167 -1.28 -14.22 0.06
N GLU A 168 -2.39 -13.93 0.74
CA GLU A 168 -3.58 -13.36 0.08
C GLU A 168 -3.30 -11.96 -0.50
N VAL A 169 -2.50 -11.15 0.21
CA VAL A 169 -2.05 -9.84 -0.27
C VAL A 169 -1.16 -10.01 -1.52
N LEU A 170 -0.26 -10.99 -1.50
CA LEU A 170 0.58 -11.34 -2.65
C LEU A 170 -0.27 -11.75 -3.87
N GLU A 171 -1.19 -12.69 -3.70
CA GLU A 171 -2.06 -13.16 -4.79
C GLU A 171 -2.89 -12.02 -5.39
N ALA A 172 -3.45 -11.16 -4.54
CA ALA A 172 -4.20 -9.99 -4.99
C ALA A 172 -3.31 -9.04 -5.80
N GLY A 173 -2.07 -8.81 -5.36
CA GLY A 173 -1.12 -7.97 -6.06
C GLY A 173 -0.64 -8.53 -7.40
N ILE A 174 -0.43 -9.85 -7.50
CA ILE A 174 -0.10 -10.52 -8.76
C ILE A 174 -1.24 -10.31 -9.77
N LYS A 175 -2.48 -10.64 -9.40
CA LYS A 175 -3.67 -10.44 -10.25
C LYS A 175 -3.83 -8.99 -10.69
N LEU A 176 -3.53 -8.04 -9.80
CA LEU A 176 -3.64 -6.62 -10.09
C LEU A 176 -2.56 -6.15 -11.09
N LEU A 177 -1.32 -6.62 -10.94
CA LEU A 177 -0.21 -6.32 -11.84
C LEU A 177 -0.38 -6.95 -13.24
N GLU A 178 -1.01 -8.12 -13.30
CA GLU A 178 -1.35 -8.81 -14.57
C GLU A 178 -2.61 -8.23 -15.26
N GLY A 179 -3.33 -7.32 -14.61
CA GLY A 179 -4.58 -6.76 -15.14
C GLY A 179 -5.74 -7.76 -15.20
N THR A 180 -5.73 -8.76 -14.32
CA THR A 180 -6.78 -9.80 -14.21
C THR A 180 -7.73 -9.57 -13.03
N PHE A 181 -7.46 -8.56 -12.21
CA PHE A 181 -8.26 -8.17 -11.06
C PHE A 181 -9.56 -7.46 -11.47
N GLY A 182 -10.72 -7.97 -11.03
CA GLY A 182 -12.02 -7.36 -11.27
C GLY A 182 -12.67 -7.60 -12.65
N LYS A 183 -12.06 -8.39 -13.54
CA LYS A 183 -12.74 -8.89 -14.75
C LYS A 183 -13.83 -9.87 -14.34
N THR A 184 -15.09 -9.54 -14.57
CA THR A 184 -16.19 -10.51 -14.52
C THR A 184 -15.97 -11.57 -15.60
N GLU A 185 -16.54 -12.78 -15.43
CA GLU A 185 -16.37 -13.91 -16.38
C GLU A 185 -16.73 -13.53 -17.83
N ASP A 186 -17.62 -12.57 -18.03
CA ASP A 186 -18.04 -12.07 -19.35
C ASP A 186 -16.94 -11.33 -20.13
N GLU A 187 -15.98 -10.70 -19.45
CA GLU A 187 -14.88 -9.96 -20.10
C GLU A 187 -13.68 -10.86 -20.45
N ARG A 188 -13.69 -12.13 -20.03
CA ARG A 188 -12.62 -13.12 -20.29
C ARG A 188 -12.85 -13.96 -21.53
N LEU A 189 -14.05 -13.94 -22.12
CA LEU A 189 -14.44 -14.74 -23.29
C LEU A 189 -14.53 -13.93 -24.60
N GLY A 190 -14.17 -12.63 -24.57
CA GLY A 190 -14.17 -11.76 -25.74
C GLY A 190 -12.78 -11.57 -26.36
N SER A 191 -12.18 -12.64 -26.89
CA SER A 191 -11.02 -12.57 -27.80
C SER A 191 -11.22 -13.51 -28.97
#